data_AF-A0A971GXL0-F1
#
_entry.id   AF-A0A971GXL0-F1
#
_cell.length_a   1.000
_cell.length_b   1.000
_cell.length_c   1.000
_cell.angle_alpha   90.00
_cell.angle_beta   90.00
_cell.angle_gamma   90.00
#
_symmetry.space_group_name_H-M   'P 1'
#
loop_
_entity.id
_entity.type
_entity.pdbx_description
1 polymer ?
#
loop_
_entity_poly.entity_id
_entity_poly.type
_entity_poly.pdbx_seq_one_letter_code
_entity_poly.pdbx_strand_id
1 'polypeptide(L)'
;MFRAESLTDSQSINSSILIGLKSLNLEESRENEEKWDYRTIMIRSDNKEIVGIYEMEDIFLPRKTGFWKVEVHREKGQDLVKDDILAYPLKKTKDIEKKGIIKENKKEVKSQDNSLKNILYVGNDYISIEKVNYLNKGERLLEFYLIDNINKGNPIKISDVAGEAGRISFLDEGNKVILSEDNQYRYSSIDLSPHEESFGLFRRNGHWIYKGRINFLRDGNYSYKNFNIKAIPSKEVVQYDELCIPWNAIKSKVPEAIDAFTSPVEDIIIIVTHNSMVIYPIDGGEIGNVQIGRIQLKATEKIIMAEWSVGRYPIMWEEEFMKNGGAPIKE
;
A
#
# COMPACT_ATOMS: atom_id res chain seq x y z
N MET A 1 -40.57 -11.64 -24.81
CA MET A 1 -41.30 -10.64 -24.00
C MET A 1 -41.16 -11.08 -22.55
N PHE A 2 -40.01 -10.77 -21.93
CA PHE A 2 -39.76 -11.06 -20.53
C PHE A 2 -40.16 -9.84 -19.73
N ARG A 3 -41.14 -10.04 -18.85
CA ARG A 3 -41.75 -9.02 -18.01
C ARG A 3 -40.74 -8.71 -16.91
N ALA A 4 -40.27 -7.46 -16.88
CA ALA A 4 -39.42 -6.97 -15.80
C ALA A 4 -40.20 -7.07 -14.48
N GLU A 5 -39.72 -7.90 -13.57
CA GLU A 5 -40.08 -7.79 -12.16
C GLU A 5 -39.57 -6.44 -11.67
N SER A 6 -40.48 -5.69 -11.05
CA SER A 6 -40.21 -4.39 -10.47
C SER A 6 -39.12 -4.51 -9.41
N LEU A 7 -38.01 -3.78 -9.62
CA LEU A 7 -36.99 -3.51 -8.61
C LEU A 7 -37.60 -2.68 -7.48
N THR A 8 -38.27 -3.34 -6.55
CA THR A 8 -38.49 -2.86 -5.19
C THR A 8 -37.71 -3.76 -4.26
N ASP A 9 -36.40 -3.55 -4.25
CA ASP A 9 -35.54 -3.96 -3.16
C ASP A 9 -34.61 -2.78 -2.94
N SER A 10 -34.80 -2.04 -1.85
CA SER A 10 -33.87 -1.01 -1.42
C SER A 10 -32.55 -1.73 -1.11
N GLN A 11 -31.67 -1.84 -2.11
CA GLN A 11 -30.35 -2.44 -1.90
C GLN A 11 -29.67 -1.66 -0.78
N SER A 12 -29.48 -2.31 0.37
CA SER A 12 -28.79 -1.74 1.52
C SER A 12 -27.43 -1.21 1.07
N ILE A 13 -27.15 0.06 1.36
CA ILE A 13 -25.89 0.68 1.00
C ILE A 13 -24.84 0.17 1.99
N ASN A 14 -24.03 -0.79 1.55
CA ASN A 14 -23.06 -1.46 2.40
C ASN A 14 -21.68 -1.41 1.76
N SER A 15 -20.69 -0.99 2.54
CA SER A 15 -19.30 -0.90 2.13
C SER A 15 -18.38 -1.37 3.25
N SER A 16 -17.20 -1.86 2.87
CA SER A 16 -16.09 -2.00 3.79
C SER A 16 -14.79 -1.60 3.12
N ILE A 17 -13.81 -1.23 3.94
CA ILE A 17 -12.45 -0.96 3.49
C ILE A 17 -11.45 -1.72 4.35
N LEU A 18 -10.42 -2.25 3.72
CA LEU A 18 -9.18 -2.69 4.36
C LEU A 18 -8.10 -1.64 4.12
N ILE A 19 -7.58 -1.07 5.21
CA ILE A 19 -6.52 -0.08 5.21
C ILE A 19 -5.26 -0.71 5.79
N GLY A 20 -4.23 -0.87 4.96
CA GLY A 20 -2.93 -1.34 5.40
C GLY A 20 -2.08 -0.16 5.85
N LEU A 21 -1.48 -0.29 7.02
CA LEU A 21 -0.63 0.72 7.63
C LEU A 21 0.78 0.17 7.84
N LYS A 22 1.76 1.05 7.73
CA LYS A 22 3.11 0.82 8.23
C LYS A 22 3.50 1.90 9.22
N SER A 23 4.37 1.57 10.16
CA SER A 23 4.99 2.53 11.08
C SER A 23 6.47 2.19 11.30
N LEU A 24 7.30 3.21 11.49
CA LEU A 24 8.68 3.00 11.89
C LEU A 24 8.70 2.66 13.39
N ASN A 25 9.27 1.52 13.73
CA ASN A 25 9.45 1.12 15.12
C ASN A 25 10.60 1.93 15.73
N LEU A 26 10.29 3.00 16.44
CA LEU A 26 11.28 3.94 16.97
C LEU A 26 12.16 3.34 18.08
N GLU A 27 11.73 2.26 18.73
CA GLU A 27 12.48 1.60 19.81
C GLU A 27 13.56 0.66 19.27
N GLU A 28 13.23 -0.07 18.20
CA GLU A 28 14.14 -1.03 17.57
C GLU A 28 14.93 -0.44 16.40
N SER A 29 14.49 0.69 15.84
CA SER A 29 15.18 1.36 14.74
C SER A 29 16.44 2.08 15.22
N ARG A 30 17.57 1.76 14.60
CA ARG A 30 18.86 2.44 14.79
C ARG A 30 19.27 3.12 13.47
N GLU A 31 20.29 3.99 13.51
CA GLU A 31 20.78 4.75 12.34
C GLU A 31 21.00 3.89 11.08
N ASN A 32 21.28 2.58 11.23
CA ASN A 32 21.46 1.64 10.12
C ASN A 32 20.60 0.37 10.19
N GLU A 33 19.53 0.37 11.00
CA GLU A 33 18.65 -0.80 11.19
C GLU A 33 17.18 -0.39 11.34
N GLU A 34 16.64 0.39 10.40
CA GLU A 34 15.19 0.73 10.38
C GLU A 34 14.32 -0.53 10.48
N LYS A 35 13.36 -0.59 11.40
CA LYS A 35 12.37 -1.66 11.48
C LYS A 35 10.98 -1.09 11.24
N TRP A 36 10.23 -1.73 10.37
CA TRP A 36 8.86 -1.33 10.02
C TRP A 36 7.87 -2.35 10.57
N ASP A 37 6.89 -1.86 11.33
CA ASP A 37 5.77 -2.66 11.80
C ASP A 37 4.55 -2.39 10.93
N TYR A 38 3.73 -3.42 10.71
CA TYR A 38 2.59 -3.38 9.82
C TYR A 38 1.31 -3.81 10.54
N ARG A 39 0.19 -3.18 10.20
CA ARG A 39 -1.14 -3.61 10.64
C ARG A 39 -2.19 -3.32 9.57
N THR A 40 -3.29 -4.06 9.63
CA THR A 40 -4.46 -3.80 8.78
C THR A 40 -5.62 -3.38 9.65
N ILE A 41 -6.33 -2.35 9.21
CA ILE A 41 -7.58 -1.90 9.81
C ILE A 41 -8.72 -2.22 8.84
N MET A 42 -9.76 -2.86 9.34
CA MET A 42 -11.01 -3.03 8.63
C MET A 42 -12.06 -2.07 9.18
N ILE A 43 -12.77 -1.38 8.28
CA ILE A 43 -13.92 -0.53 8.63
C ILE A 43 -15.11 -1.04 7.84
N ARG A 44 -16.23 -1.31 8.50
CA ARG A 44 -17.50 -1.70 7.87
C ARG A 44 -18.55 -0.62 8.10
N SER A 45 -19.21 -0.23 7.02
CA SER A 45 -20.31 0.71 6.99
C SER A 45 -21.57 0.03 6.48
N ASP A 46 -22.70 0.27 7.15
CA ASP A 46 -24.02 -0.15 6.69
C ASP A 46 -24.98 1.03 6.80
N ASN A 47 -25.60 1.39 5.67
CA ASN A 47 -26.48 2.55 5.52
C ASN A 47 -25.87 3.85 6.09
N LYS A 48 -24.61 4.13 5.73
CA LYS A 48 -23.82 5.31 6.13
C LYS A 48 -23.46 5.39 7.61
N GLU A 49 -23.65 4.32 8.37
CA GLU A 49 -23.25 4.22 9.77
C GLU A 49 -22.12 3.20 9.94
N ILE A 50 -21.20 3.48 10.86
CA ILE A 50 -20.10 2.55 11.15
C ILE A 50 -20.61 1.44 12.06
N VAL A 51 -20.57 0.21 11.54
CA VAL A 51 -21.06 -0.99 12.24
C VAL A 51 -19.93 -1.87 12.77
N GLY A 52 -18.70 -1.62 12.37
CA GLY A 52 -17.53 -2.35 12.88
C GLY A 52 -16.21 -1.68 12.49
N ILE A 53 -15.28 -1.65 13.44
CA ILE A 53 -13.89 -1.25 13.23
C ILE A 53 -12.99 -2.28 13.91
N TYR A 54 -12.11 -2.90 13.13
CA TYR A 54 -11.24 -3.98 13.58
C TYR A 54 -9.81 -3.74 13.14
N GLU A 55 -8.86 -4.32 13.86
CA GLU A 55 -7.45 -4.35 13.47
C GLU A 55 -6.86 -5.76 13.58
N MET A 56 -5.80 -6.00 12.83
CA MET A 56 -4.90 -7.15 13.02
C MET A 56 -3.47 -6.78 12.65
N GLU A 57 -2.52 -7.54 13.17
CA GLU A 57 -1.12 -7.45 12.79
C GLU A 57 -0.90 -7.84 11.33
N ASP A 58 0.14 -7.27 10.73
CA ASP A 58 0.54 -7.44 9.34
C ASP A 58 -0.49 -6.95 8.31
N ILE A 59 -0.24 -7.26 7.03
CA ILE A 59 -1.11 -6.85 5.92
C ILE A 59 -2.03 -7.99 5.50
N PHE A 60 -3.33 -7.79 5.68
CA PHE A 60 -4.40 -8.69 5.24
C PHE A 60 -5.08 -8.08 4.02
N LEU A 61 -4.99 -8.74 2.88
CA LEU A 61 -5.46 -8.20 1.61
C LEU A 61 -6.43 -9.13 0.88
N PRO A 62 -7.40 -8.57 0.14
CA PRO A 62 -8.30 -9.32 -0.72
C PRO A 62 -7.66 -9.58 -2.08
N ARG A 63 -7.81 -10.81 -2.59
CA ARG A 63 -7.44 -11.19 -3.97
C ARG A 63 -8.59 -11.96 -4.62
N LYS A 64 -8.53 -12.12 -5.95
CA LYS A 64 -9.52 -12.92 -6.70
C LYS A 64 -9.66 -14.36 -6.18
N THR A 65 -8.59 -14.93 -5.62
CA THR A 65 -8.54 -16.31 -5.09
C THR A 65 -8.89 -16.42 -3.61
N GLY A 66 -9.25 -15.33 -2.94
CA GLY A 66 -9.52 -15.27 -1.51
C GLY A 66 -8.61 -14.26 -0.81
N PHE A 67 -8.43 -14.42 0.49
CA PHE A 67 -7.61 -13.51 1.28
C PHE A 67 -6.17 -14.01 1.41
N TRP A 68 -5.26 -13.05 1.50
CA TRP A 68 -3.84 -13.30 1.67
C TRP A 68 -3.33 -12.52 2.87
N LYS A 69 -2.22 -13.00 3.43
CA LYS A 69 -1.45 -12.28 4.44
C LYS A 69 -0.05 -11.98 3.90
N VAL A 70 0.44 -10.77 4.15
CA VAL A 70 1.81 -10.35 3.84
C VAL A 70 2.50 -9.95 5.13
N GLU A 71 3.56 -10.67 5.45
CA GLU A 71 4.37 -10.50 6.67
C GLU A 71 5.81 -10.12 6.28
N VAL A 72 6.48 -9.35 7.14
CA VAL A 72 7.90 -9.01 6.97
C VAL A 72 8.70 -9.62 8.11
N HIS A 73 9.58 -10.56 7.76
CA HIS A 73 10.42 -11.28 8.71
C HIS A 73 11.84 -10.75 8.64
N ARG A 74 12.38 -10.33 9.79
CA ARG A 74 13.78 -9.89 9.90
C ARG A 74 14.67 -11.03 10.34
N GLU A 75 15.69 -11.33 9.54
CA GLU A 75 16.78 -12.22 9.88
C GLU A 75 17.99 -11.41 10.36
N LYS A 76 18.50 -11.73 11.56
CA LYS A 76 19.73 -11.14 12.12
C LYS A 76 20.79 -12.21 12.37
N GLY A 77 21.93 -12.09 11.71
CA GLY A 77 23.17 -12.86 11.94
C GLY A 77 24.32 -11.93 12.34
N GLN A 78 25.53 -12.48 12.51
CA GLN A 78 26.70 -11.70 12.94
C GLN A 78 27.03 -10.53 11.99
N ASP A 79 26.85 -10.70 10.68
CA ASP A 79 27.10 -9.67 9.65
C ASP A 79 25.93 -9.51 8.64
N LEU A 80 24.74 -10.02 8.99
CA LEU A 80 23.57 -10.04 8.12
C LEU A 80 22.35 -9.48 8.85
N VAL A 81 21.72 -8.44 8.30
CA VAL A 81 20.41 -7.92 8.67
C VAL A 81 19.58 -7.81 7.41
N LYS A 82 18.66 -8.75 7.22
CA LYS A 82 17.85 -8.85 6.00
C LYS A 82 16.37 -8.92 6.35
N ASP A 83 15.56 -8.24 5.56
CA ASP A 83 14.10 -8.42 5.59
C ASP A 83 13.63 -9.31 4.42
N ASP A 84 12.81 -10.30 4.75
CA ASP A 84 12.11 -11.14 3.80
C ASP A 84 10.59 -10.92 3.90
N ILE A 85 9.97 -10.65 2.75
CA ILE A 85 8.53 -10.40 2.65
C ILE A 85 7.86 -11.71 2.25
N LEU A 86 7.01 -12.25 3.12
CA LEU A 86 6.27 -13.49 2.87
C LEU A 86 4.83 -13.15 2.55
N ALA A 87 4.39 -13.46 1.33
CA ALA A 87 3.00 -13.35 0.90
C ALA A 87 2.41 -14.75 0.71
N TYR A 88 1.28 -15.05 1.36
CA TYR A 88 0.64 -16.37 1.23
C TYR A 88 -0.89 -16.32 1.35
N PRO A 89 -1.61 -17.23 0.67
CA PRO A 89 -3.06 -17.33 0.76
C PRO A 89 -3.50 -17.88 2.12
N LEU A 90 -4.55 -17.29 2.68
CA LEU A 90 -5.26 -17.81 3.84
C LEU A 90 -6.25 -18.86 3.34
N LYS A 91 -5.97 -20.14 3.62
CA LYS A 91 -6.84 -21.25 3.19
C LYS A 91 -8.20 -21.14 3.85
N LYS A 92 -9.28 -21.41 3.11
CA LYS A 92 -10.62 -21.66 3.69
C LYS A 92 -10.51 -22.83 4.65
N THR A 93 -10.58 -22.55 5.94
CA THR A 93 -10.48 -23.48 7.05
C THR A 93 -11.61 -24.52 6.99
N LYS A 94 -11.34 -25.64 6.29
CA LYS A 94 -11.96 -26.96 6.51
C LYS A 94 -10.99 -28.15 6.35
N ASP A 95 -9.76 -27.96 5.86
CA ASP A 95 -8.83 -29.08 5.58
C ASP A 95 -7.56 -29.13 6.45
N ILE A 96 -7.39 -28.24 7.42
CA ILE A 96 -6.14 -28.15 8.19
C ILE A 96 -5.98 -29.29 9.21
N GLU A 97 -7.04 -30.02 9.56
CA GLU A 97 -6.90 -31.20 10.43
C GLU A 97 -6.62 -32.52 9.71
N LYS A 98 -6.52 -32.57 8.37
CA LYS A 98 -6.40 -33.87 7.67
C LYS A 98 -5.34 -34.01 6.59
N LYS A 99 -4.51 -33.02 6.29
CA LYS A 99 -3.39 -33.23 5.36
C LYS A 99 -2.10 -32.69 5.92
N GLY A 100 -1.28 -33.66 6.34
CA GLY A 100 0.05 -33.47 6.89
C GLY A 100 0.86 -32.49 6.06
N ILE A 101 1.61 -31.69 6.81
CA ILE A 101 2.83 -30.95 6.46
C ILE A 101 3.40 -31.42 5.13
N ILE A 102 2.94 -30.81 4.02
CA ILE A 102 3.67 -30.86 2.77
C ILE A 102 4.79 -29.85 2.95
N LYS A 103 5.95 -30.36 3.40
CA LYS A 103 7.23 -29.68 3.22
C LYS A 103 7.46 -29.60 1.72
N GLU A 104 6.98 -28.52 1.09
CA GLU A 104 7.55 -28.12 -0.17
C GLU A 104 9.01 -27.77 0.08
N ASN A 105 9.89 -28.48 -0.63
CA ASN A 105 11.33 -28.28 -0.60
C ASN A 105 11.65 -26.83 -0.96
N LYS A 106 11.76 -25.97 0.07
CA LYS A 106 12.38 -24.66 -0.03
C LYS A 106 13.85 -24.90 -0.40
N LYS A 107 14.16 -24.83 -1.70
CA LYS A 107 15.51 -24.49 -2.12
C LYS A 107 15.72 -23.05 -1.68
N GLU A 108 16.30 -22.88 -0.49
CA GLU A 108 16.94 -21.63 -0.08
C GLU A 108 18.00 -21.28 -1.13
N VAL A 109 17.64 -20.39 -2.05
CA VAL A 109 18.66 -19.63 -2.75
C VAL A 109 19.16 -18.64 -1.71
N LYS A 110 20.32 -18.94 -1.09
CA LYS A 110 21.03 -17.98 -0.26
C LYS A 110 21.47 -16.82 -1.14
N SER A 111 20.63 -15.81 -1.30
CA SER A 111 21.07 -14.49 -1.72
C SER A 111 21.80 -13.87 -0.53
N GLN A 112 23.05 -13.44 -0.73
CA GLN A 112 23.80 -12.62 0.24
C GLN A 112 23.24 -11.18 0.27
N ASP A 113 21.92 -11.02 0.25
CA ASP A 113 21.27 -9.73 0.13
C ASP A 113 21.07 -9.14 1.53
N ASN A 114 22.04 -8.33 1.98
CA ASN A 114 21.97 -7.63 3.26
C ASN A 114 21.18 -6.32 3.11
N SER A 115 19.86 -6.43 2.95
CA SER A 115 18.98 -5.29 2.72
C SER A 115 17.72 -5.32 3.57
N LEU A 116 17.29 -4.13 4.00
CA LEU A 116 16.00 -3.93 4.65
C LEU A 116 14.95 -3.60 3.61
N LYS A 117 13.71 -4.00 3.87
CA LYS A 117 12.60 -3.83 2.93
C LYS A 117 11.45 -3.09 3.61
N ASN A 118 11.04 -2.01 2.97
CA ASN A 118 9.97 -1.13 3.43
C ASN A 118 8.83 -1.16 2.41
N ILE A 119 7.66 -1.68 2.78
CA ILE A 119 6.52 -1.74 1.86
C ILE A 119 5.97 -0.33 1.63
N LEU A 120 5.87 0.10 0.38
CA LEU A 120 5.35 1.41 -0.01
C LEU A 120 3.89 1.36 -0.46
N TYR A 121 3.49 0.24 -1.06
CA TYR A 121 2.15 0.00 -1.57
C TYR A 121 1.86 -1.51 -1.60
N VAL A 122 0.63 -1.90 -1.29
CA VAL A 122 0.08 -3.24 -1.52
C VAL A 122 -1.32 -3.07 -2.09
N GLY A 123 -1.61 -3.75 -3.19
CA GLY A 123 -2.96 -3.89 -3.76
C GLY A 123 -3.31 -5.35 -3.97
N ASN A 124 -4.34 -5.64 -4.78
CA ASN A 124 -4.78 -7.02 -5.00
C ASN A 124 -3.69 -7.91 -5.63
N ASP A 125 -2.91 -7.40 -6.58
CA ASP A 125 -1.95 -8.21 -7.35
C ASP A 125 -0.51 -7.68 -7.30
N TYR A 126 -0.32 -6.44 -6.84
CA TYR A 126 0.96 -5.75 -6.89
C TYR A 126 1.42 -5.26 -5.53
N ILE A 127 2.74 -5.17 -5.37
CA ILE A 127 3.41 -4.65 -4.18
C ILE A 127 4.60 -3.78 -4.60
N SER A 128 4.70 -2.60 -4.02
CA SER A 128 5.85 -1.71 -4.17
C SER A 128 6.65 -1.70 -2.88
N ILE A 129 7.97 -1.75 -2.99
CA ILE A 129 8.87 -1.72 -1.85
C ILE A 129 10.00 -0.72 -2.08
N GLU A 130 10.54 -0.20 -0.98
CA GLU A 130 11.85 0.43 -0.94
C GLU A 130 12.83 -0.58 -0.33
N LYS A 131 13.86 -0.91 -1.11
CA LYS A 131 14.98 -1.73 -0.67
C LYS A 131 16.11 -0.81 -0.20
N VAL A 132 16.55 -0.99 1.04
CA VAL A 132 17.60 -0.17 1.67
C VAL A 132 18.84 -1.03 1.87
N ASN A 133 19.93 -0.68 1.19
CA ASN A 133 21.20 -1.38 1.27
C ASN A 133 22.21 -0.58 2.12
N TYR A 134 22.28 -0.89 3.41
CA TYR A 134 23.17 -0.20 4.34
C TYR A 134 24.65 -0.54 4.10
N LEU A 135 24.96 -1.76 3.64
CA LEU A 135 26.34 -2.11 3.28
C LEU A 135 26.81 -1.36 2.02
N ASN A 136 25.89 -1.06 1.10
CA ASN A 136 26.18 -0.23 -0.06
C ASN A 136 25.95 1.25 0.23
N LYS A 137 26.55 1.77 1.32
CA LYS A 137 26.63 3.21 1.60
C LYS A 137 25.27 3.94 1.63
N GLY A 138 24.22 3.22 2.04
CA GLY A 138 22.86 3.76 2.18
C GLY A 138 22.05 3.87 0.88
N GLU A 139 22.41 3.14 -0.18
CA GLU A 139 21.63 3.09 -1.41
C GLU A 139 20.18 2.67 -1.15
N ARG A 140 19.23 3.41 -1.74
CA ARG A 140 17.80 3.09 -1.62
C ARG A 140 17.15 2.93 -3.00
N LEU A 141 16.68 1.74 -3.29
CA LEU A 141 16.05 1.40 -4.55
C LEU A 141 14.53 1.29 -4.39
N LEU A 142 13.79 1.76 -5.39
CA LEU A 142 12.37 1.46 -5.51
C LEU A 142 12.22 0.21 -6.36
N GLU A 143 11.38 -0.72 -5.92
CA GLU A 143 11.09 -1.95 -6.66
C GLU A 143 9.59 -2.19 -6.67
N PHE A 144 9.10 -2.79 -7.76
CA PHE A 144 7.68 -3.07 -7.98
C PHE A 144 7.50 -4.52 -8.44
N TYR A 145 6.60 -5.27 -7.79
CA TYR A 145 6.45 -6.71 -8.03
C TYR A 145 4.99 -7.13 -8.13
N LEU A 146 4.77 -8.24 -8.84
CA LEU A 146 3.60 -9.08 -8.59
C LEU A 146 3.77 -9.75 -7.23
N ILE A 147 2.74 -9.73 -6.40
CA ILE A 147 2.77 -10.30 -5.04
C ILE A 147 3.22 -11.77 -5.07
N ASP A 148 2.77 -12.53 -6.06
CA ASP A 148 3.12 -13.95 -6.23
C ASP A 148 4.62 -14.18 -6.48
N ASN A 149 5.34 -13.17 -6.96
CA ASN A 149 6.73 -13.26 -7.40
C ASN A 149 7.71 -12.42 -6.57
N ILE A 150 7.30 -11.82 -5.45
CA ILE A 150 8.12 -10.88 -4.66
C ILE A 150 9.50 -11.45 -4.24
N ASN A 151 9.62 -12.77 -4.06
CA ASN A 151 10.87 -13.43 -3.65
C ASN A 151 11.60 -14.16 -4.79
N LYS A 152 11.07 -14.13 -6.02
CA LYS A 152 11.53 -14.99 -7.13
C LYS A 152 11.73 -14.23 -8.45
N GLY A 153 11.13 -13.05 -8.60
CA GLY A 153 11.16 -12.27 -9.84
C GLY A 153 12.11 -11.08 -9.79
N ASN A 154 12.46 -10.58 -10.98
CA ASN A 154 13.00 -9.23 -11.12
C ASN A 154 11.88 -8.20 -10.89
N PRO A 155 12.20 -6.97 -10.47
CA PRO A 155 11.22 -5.90 -10.46
C PRO A 155 10.59 -5.74 -11.85
N ILE A 156 9.31 -5.38 -11.87
CA ILE A 156 8.57 -5.05 -13.08
C ILE A 156 9.08 -3.70 -13.61
N LYS A 157 8.95 -3.44 -14.92
CA LYS A 157 9.25 -2.13 -15.51
C LYS A 157 8.03 -1.23 -15.54
N ILE A 158 8.23 0.08 -15.47
CA ILE A 158 7.14 1.05 -15.61
C ILE A 158 6.39 0.89 -16.95
N SER A 159 7.08 0.47 -18.01
CA SER A 159 6.49 0.19 -19.32
C SER A 159 5.52 -1.00 -19.31
N ASP A 160 5.72 -1.97 -18.42
CA ASP A 160 4.84 -3.14 -18.31
C ASP A 160 3.49 -2.78 -17.66
N VAL A 161 3.44 -1.75 -16.80
CA VAL A 161 2.23 -1.37 -16.03
C VAL A 161 1.57 -0.07 -16.51
N ALA A 162 2.35 0.86 -17.07
CA ALA A 162 1.89 2.17 -17.53
C ALA A 162 2.12 2.39 -19.04
N GLY A 163 2.59 1.36 -19.75
CA GLY A 163 2.81 1.40 -21.19
C GLY A 163 3.88 2.39 -21.62
N GLU A 164 3.93 2.64 -22.92
CA GLU A 164 4.94 3.51 -23.54
C GLU A 164 4.84 4.97 -23.05
N ALA A 165 3.63 5.46 -22.77
CA ALA A 165 3.43 6.80 -22.22
C ALA A 165 4.05 6.93 -20.81
N GLY A 166 3.88 5.91 -19.97
CA GLY A 166 4.53 5.84 -18.65
C GLY A 166 6.05 5.81 -18.75
N ARG A 167 6.58 5.02 -19.70
CA ARG A 167 8.01 4.93 -19.99
C ARG A 167 8.61 6.27 -20.41
N ILE A 168 7.98 6.96 -21.38
CA ILE A 168 8.42 8.29 -21.84
C ILE A 168 8.42 9.28 -20.66
N SER A 169 7.33 9.33 -19.89
CA SER A 169 7.29 10.23 -18.73
C SER A 169 8.35 9.88 -17.68
N PHE A 170 8.65 8.62 -17.46
CA PHE A 170 9.67 8.19 -16.50
C PHE A 170 11.05 8.71 -16.91
N LEU A 171 11.43 8.51 -18.18
CA LEU A 171 12.71 8.96 -18.70
C LEU A 171 12.81 10.49 -18.72
N ASP A 172 11.76 11.18 -19.18
CA ASP A 172 11.75 12.65 -19.27
C ASP A 172 11.88 13.31 -17.89
N GLU A 173 11.11 12.85 -16.90
CA GLU A 173 11.13 13.43 -15.56
C GLU A 173 12.41 13.03 -14.80
N GLY A 174 12.93 11.81 -15.00
CA GLY A 174 14.23 11.39 -14.47
C GLY A 174 15.38 12.24 -15.03
N ASN A 175 15.42 12.46 -16.34
CA ASN A 175 16.42 13.30 -17.00
C ASN A 175 16.39 14.75 -16.49
N LYS A 176 15.20 15.31 -16.22
CA LYS A 176 15.10 16.65 -15.62
C LYS A 176 15.73 16.71 -14.23
N VAL A 177 15.52 15.69 -13.40
CA VAL A 177 16.16 15.61 -12.07
C VAL A 177 17.67 15.56 -12.21
N ILE A 178 18.18 14.74 -13.13
CA ILE A 178 19.62 14.62 -13.41
C ILE A 178 20.20 15.96 -13.86
N LEU A 179 19.60 16.60 -14.87
CA LEU A 179 20.06 17.89 -15.39
C LEU A 179 20.04 19.01 -14.34
N SER A 180 19.09 18.97 -13.39
CA SER A 180 19.04 19.94 -12.29
C SER A 180 20.19 19.78 -11.29
N GLU A 181 20.76 18.58 -11.18
CA GLU A 181 21.89 18.27 -10.30
C GLU A 181 23.25 18.30 -11.03
N ASP A 182 23.25 18.18 -12.36
CA ASP A 182 24.42 17.89 -13.20
C ASP A 182 25.62 18.84 -12.99
N ASN A 183 25.39 20.14 -12.70
CA ASN A 183 26.49 21.07 -12.45
C ASN A 183 27.43 20.64 -11.30
N GLN A 184 27.00 19.75 -10.39
CA GLN A 184 27.82 19.20 -9.30
C GLN A 184 28.28 17.75 -9.53
N TYR A 185 27.69 17.01 -10.48
CA TYR A 185 27.93 15.57 -10.70
C TYR A 185 28.55 15.21 -12.05
N ARG A 186 28.93 16.21 -12.87
CA ARG A 186 29.64 16.06 -14.16
C ARG A 186 30.88 15.16 -14.16
N TYR A 187 31.48 14.90 -12.98
CA TYR A 187 32.67 14.04 -12.82
C TYR A 187 32.38 12.71 -12.09
N SER A 188 31.11 12.41 -11.79
CA SER A 188 30.75 11.13 -11.17
C SER A 188 30.82 10.00 -12.22
N SER A 189 31.44 8.88 -11.85
CA SER A 189 31.57 7.70 -12.73
C SER A 189 30.29 6.84 -12.77
N ILE A 190 29.16 7.39 -12.33
CA ILE A 190 27.89 6.67 -12.18
C ILE A 190 27.07 6.86 -13.44
N ASP A 191 26.58 5.75 -13.98
CA ASP A 191 25.51 5.81 -14.96
C ASP A 191 24.25 6.31 -14.26
N LEU A 192 23.93 7.58 -14.51
CA LEU A 192 22.71 8.20 -13.98
C LEU A 192 21.47 7.80 -14.80
N SER A 193 21.60 6.90 -15.77
CA SER A 193 20.46 6.47 -16.58
C SER A 193 19.36 5.87 -15.69
N PRO A 194 18.14 6.43 -15.72
CA PRO A 194 17.05 5.90 -14.93
C PRO A 194 16.67 4.50 -15.43
N HIS A 195 16.82 3.49 -14.57
CA HIS A 195 16.34 2.14 -14.85
C HIS A 195 14.82 2.08 -14.68
N GLU A 196 14.10 1.57 -15.69
CA GLU A 196 12.63 1.47 -15.70
C GLU A 196 12.03 0.65 -14.55
N GLU A 197 12.85 -0.12 -13.86
CA GLU A 197 12.52 -0.92 -12.66
C GLU A 197 12.50 -0.06 -11.37
N SER A 198 13.12 1.12 -11.38
CA SER A 198 13.25 2.04 -10.23
C SER A 198 12.03 2.94 -10.07
N PHE A 199 10.87 2.34 -9.81
CA PHE A 199 9.63 3.06 -9.52
C PHE A 199 8.77 2.40 -8.44
N GLY A 200 7.83 3.17 -7.91
CA GLY A 200 6.87 2.68 -6.92
C GLY A 200 5.62 3.54 -6.83
N LEU A 201 4.67 3.09 -6.00
CA LEU A 201 3.42 3.80 -5.73
C LEU A 201 3.48 4.57 -4.40
N PHE A 202 2.89 5.77 -4.40
CA PHE A 202 2.83 6.65 -3.24
C PHE A 202 1.47 7.34 -3.15
N ARG A 203 0.99 7.59 -1.93
CA ARG A 203 -0.20 8.42 -1.70
C ARG A 203 0.09 9.90 -1.92
N ARG A 204 -0.87 10.61 -2.53
CA ARG A 204 -0.91 12.07 -2.61
C ARG A 204 -2.34 12.57 -2.81
N ASN A 205 -2.87 13.30 -1.82
CA ASN A 205 -4.14 14.02 -1.89
C ASN A 205 -5.31 13.15 -2.41
N GLY A 206 -5.51 11.96 -1.86
CA GLY A 206 -6.60 11.08 -2.28
C GLY A 206 -6.24 10.04 -3.33
N HIS A 207 -5.07 10.16 -3.97
CA HIS A 207 -4.71 9.31 -5.09
C HIS A 207 -3.39 8.56 -4.89
N TRP A 208 -3.28 7.40 -5.51
CA TRP A 208 -2.03 6.70 -5.73
C TRP A 208 -1.34 7.27 -6.97
N ILE A 209 -0.04 7.56 -6.83
CA ILE A 209 0.77 8.10 -7.92
C ILE A 209 2.05 7.30 -8.10
N TYR A 210 2.45 7.14 -9.35
CA TYR A 210 3.76 6.59 -9.68
C TYR A 210 4.87 7.61 -9.39
N LYS A 211 5.93 7.17 -8.71
CA LYS A 211 7.17 7.92 -8.59
C LYS A 211 8.36 7.06 -9.00
N GLY A 212 9.28 7.67 -9.73
CA GLY A 212 10.61 7.13 -10.00
C GLY A 212 11.65 7.66 -9.01
N ARG A 213 12.82 7.03 -8.98
CA ARG A 213 13.94 7.46 -8.14
C ARG A 213 15.27 7.43 -8.87
N ILE A 214 16.04 8.51 -8.71
CA ILE A 214 17.47 8.57 -9.06
C ILE A 214 18.29 8.55 -7.77
N ASN A 215 19.35 7.74 -7.75
CA ASN A 215 20.36 7.72 -6.70
C ASN A 215 21.61 8.49 -7.16
N PHE A 216 22.16 9.31 -6.27
CA PHE A 216 23.37 10.10 -6.47
C PHE A 216 24.40 9.70 -5.40
N LEU A 217 25.64 9.41 -5.81
CA LEU A 217 26.73 9.17 -4.87
C LEU A 217 27.54 10.44 -4.69
N ARG A 218 27.68 10.88 -3.44
CA ARG A 218 28.50 12.03 -3.08
C ARG A 218 29.34 11.70 -1.87
N ASP A 219 30.63 11.98 -1.94
CA ASP A 219 31.57 11.76 -0.83
C ASP A 219 31.49 10.34 -0.25
N GLY A 220 31.17 9.36 -1.11
CA GLY A 220 31.00 7.97 -0.73
C GLY A 220 29.67 7.59 -0.08
N ASN A 221 28.68 8.48 -0.01
CA ASN A 221 27.33 8.21 0.51
C ASN A 221 26.26 8.39 -0.57
N TYR A 222 25.29 7.48 -0.61
CA TYR A 222 24.16 7.63 -1.50
C TYR A 222 23.14 8.62 -0.94
N SER A 223 22.61 9.45 -1.83
CA SER A 223 21.40 10.24 -1.63
C SER A 223 20.46 9.95 -2.79
N TYR A 224 19.17 10.25 -2.64
CA TYR A 224 18.22 10.01 -3.72
C TYR A 224 17.25 11.16 -3.90
N LYS A 225 16.71 11.28 -5.11
CA LYS A 225 15.58 12.14 -5.43
C LYS A 225 14.48 11.34 -6.10
N ASN A 226 13.27 11.50 -5.57
CA ASN A 226 12.07 10.98 -6.20
C ASN A 226 11.50 12.01 -7.18
N PHE A 227 10.93 11.54 -8.28
CA PHE A 227 10.20 12.36 -9.25
C PHE A 227 8.85 11.73 -9.57
N ASN A 228 7.89 12.57 -9.96
CA ASN A 228 6.56 12.08 -10.33
C ASN A 228 6.59 11.56 -11.77
N ILE A 229 6.05 10.38 -11.99
CA ILE A 229 5.79 9.86 -13.33
C ILE A 229 4.37 10.29 -13.70
N LYS A 230 4.20 10.97 -14.84
CA LYS A 230 2.92 11.51 -15.32
C LYS A 230 2.10 10.44 -16.00
N ALA A 231 1.87 9.34 -15.29
CA ALA A 231 0.96 8.26 -15.65
C ALA A 231 0.01 8.01 -14.48
N ILE A 232 -1.23 7.65 -14.81
CA ILE A 232 -2.24 7.29 -13.82
C ILE A 232 -2.20 5.76 -13.67
N PRO A 233 -2.14 5.22 -12.44
CA PRO A 233 -2.28 3.78 -12.21
C PRO A 233 -3.56 3.24 -12.85
N SER A 234 -3.45 2.10 -13.54
CA SER A 234 -4.62 1.46 -14.13
C SER A 234 -5.47 0.78 -13.06
N LYS A 235 -6.73 0.42 -13.40
CA LYS A 235 -7.62 -0.34 -12.51
C LYS A 235 -7.09 -1.73 -12.14
N GLU A 236 -6.11 -2.25 -12.90
CA GLU A 236 -5.44 -3.51 -12.58
C GLU A 236 -4.40 -3.32 -11.46
N VAL A 237 -3.80 -2.14 -11.37
CA VAL A 237 -2.82 -1.81 -10.32
C VAL A 237 -3.53 -1.33 -9.07
N VAL A 238 -4.51 -0.42 -9.22
CA VAL A 238 -5.31 0.15 -8.12
C VAL A 238 -6.79 0.15 -8.52
N GLN A 239 -7.61 -0.67 -7.87
CA GLN A 239 -9.01 -0.84 -8.28
C GLN A 239 -9.89 0.39 -7.99
N TYR A 240 -9.72 1.00 -6.81
CA TYR A 240 -10.50 2.13 -6.32
C TYR A 240 -9.58 3.26 -5.87
N ASP A 241 -9.44 4.29 -6.70
CA ASP A 241 -8.58 5.46 -6.44
C ASP A 241 -9.27 6.80 -6.77
N GLU A 242 -10.59 6.79 -6.79
CA GLU A 242 -11.41 7.97 -7.10
C GLU A 242 -11.84 8.66 -5.78
N LEU A 243 -11.84 9.99 -5.80
CA LEU A 243 -12.42 10.83 -4.74
C LEU A 243 -13.72 11.45 -5.26
N CYS A 244 -14.87 11.04 -4.72
CA CYS A 244 -16.15 11.66 -5.08
C CYS A 244 -16.31 13.07 -4.46
N ILE A 245 -15.58 13.37 -3.38
CA ILE A 245 -15.54 14.68 -2.75
C ILE A 245 -14.28 15.45 -3.20
N PRO A 246 -14.40 16.67 -3.75
CA PRO A 246 -13.25 17.47 -4.14
C PRO A 246 -12.30 17.77 -2.96
N TRP A 247 -10.99 17.72 -3.21
CA TRP A 247 -9.97 17.97 -2.18
C TRP A 247 -10.14 19.30 -1.44
N ASN A 248 -10.59 20.36 -2.12
CA ASN A 248 -10.85 21.66 -1.49
C ASN A 248 -12.00 21.59 -0.47
N ALA A 249 -13.05 20.80 -0.73
CA ALA A 249 -14.14 20.59 0.22
C ALA A 249 -13.65 19.81 1.45
N ILE A 250 -12.80 18.79 1.24
CA ILE A 250 -12.13 18.05 2.33
C ILE A 250 -11.30 19.00 3.20
N LYS A 251 -10.44 19.84 2.60
CA LYS A 251 -9.63 20.82 3.33
C LYS A 251 -10.45 21.92 4.01
N SER A 252 -11.62 22.25 3.49
CA SER A 252 -12.53 23.21 4.12
C SER A 252 -13.19 22.62 5.37
N LYS A 253 -13.53 21.32 5.34
CA LYS A 253 -14.12 20.59 6.47
C LYS A 253 -13.09 20.21 7.53
N VAL A 254 -11.92 19.70 7.11
CA VAL A 254 -10.82 19.23 7.95
C VAL A 254 -9.51 19.87 7.44
N PRO A 255 -9.15 21.07 7.92
CA PRO A 255 -7.96 21.80 7.46
C PRO A 255 -6.64 21.05 7.62
N GLU A 256 -6.55 20.12 8.58
CA GLU A 256 -5.39 19.28 8.85
C GLU A 256 -5.32 18.00 7.98
N ALA A 257 -6.27 17.81 7.05
CA ALA A 257 -6.28 16.63 6.20
C ALA A 257 -5.01 16.54 5.33
N ILE A 258 -4.41 15.34 5.33
CA ILE A 258 -3.22 14.97 4.55
C ILE A 258 -3.53 13.93 3.47
N ASP A 259 -4.60 13.16 3.64
CA ASP A 259 -5.08 12.19 2.65
C ASP A 259 -6.59 11.91 2.87
N ALA A 260 -7.24 11.23 1.93
CA ALA A 260 -8.63 10.78 2.09
C ALA A 260 -8.97 9.59 1.19
N PHE A 261 -10.06 8.88 1.54
CA PHE A 261 -10.67 7.83 0.73
C PHE A 261 -12.18 8.02 0.74
N THR A 262 -12.81 7.87 -0.41
CA THR A 262 -14.27 7.84 -0.52
C THR A 262 -14.72 6.46 -0.94
N SER A 263 -15.78 5.98 -0.31
CA SER A 263 -16.38 4.70 -0.69
C SER A 263 -16.91 4.73 -2.13
N PRO A 264 -16.77 3.63 -2.90
CA PRO A 264 -17.31 3.55 -4.26
C PRO A 264 -18.84 3.64 -4.34
N VAL A 265 -19.55 3.41 -3.24
CA VAL A 265 -21.02 3.59 -3.15
C VAL A 265 -21.39 4.93 -2.50
N GLU A 266 -20.41 5.82 -2.32
CA GLU A 266 -20.59 7.19 -1.82
C GLU A 266 -21.36 7.26 -0.50
N ASP A 267 -21.14 6.30 0.41
CA ASP A 267 -21.78 6.26 1.71
C ASP A 267 -20.95 6.91 2.81
N ILE A 268 -19.62 6.75 2.75
CA ILE A 268 -18.68 7.31 3.72
C ILE A 268 -17.42 7.90 3.07
N ILE A 269 -16.83 8.87 3.75
CA ILE A 269 -15.49 9.40 3.51
C ILE A 269 -14.63 9.19 4.75
N ILE A 270 -13.39 8.76 4.52
CA ILE A 270 -12.36 8.62 5.55
C ILE A 270 -11.31 9.69 5.27
N ILE A 271 -11.17 10.64 6.20
CA ILE A 271 -10.23 11.75 6.10
C ILE A 271 -9.06 11.46 7.03
N VAL A 272 -7.86 11.46 6.47
CA VAL A 272 -6.61 11.14 7.18
C VAL A 272 -5.94 12.42 7.62
N THR A 273 -5.55 12.46 8.89
CA THR A 273 -4.75 13.52 9.52
C THR A 273 -3.41 12.93 9.97
N HIS A 274 -2.53 13.73 10.58
CA HIS A 274 -1.24 13.22 11.07
C HIS A 274 -1.36 12.16 12.18
N ASN A 275 -2.49 12.14 12.89
CA ASN A 275 -2.66 11.40 14.13
C ASN A 275 -3.98 10.62 14.18
N SER A 276 -4.90 10.80 13.23
CA SER A 276 -6.13 10.00 13.20
C SER A 276 -6.72 9.90 11.80
N MET A 277 -7.50 8.83 11.59
CA MET A 277 -8.49 8.76 10.53
C MET A 277 -9.86 9.15 11.10
N VAL A 278 -10.53 10.08 10.45
CA VAL A 278 -11.84 10.63 10.86
C VAL A 278 -12.86 10.27 9.80
N ILE A 279 -13.99 9.72 10.21
CA ILE A 279 -14.98 9.15 9.30
C ILE A 279 -16.26 9.98 9.36
N TYR A 280 -16.76 10.36 8.18
CA TYR A 280 -18.01 11.09 8.00
C TYR A 280 -18.91 10.35 7.00
N PRO A 281 -20.23 10.43 7.17
CA PRO A 281 -21.15 9.99 6.13
C PRO A 281 -21.06 10.97 4.94
N ILE A 282 -21.41 10.47 3.76
CA ILE A 282 -21.59 11.31 2.57
C ILE A 282 -23.10 11.44 2.30
N ASP A 283 -23.57 12.68 2.23
CA ASP A 283 -24.98 13.01 2.02
C ASP A 283 -25.12 13.94 0.83
N GLY A 284 -25.76 13.46 -0.24
CA GLY A 284 -26.00 14.27 -1.44
C GLY A 284 -24.72 14.78 -2.11
N GLY A 285 -23.60 14.05 -2.00
CA GLY A 285 -22.30 14.45 -2.55
C GLY A 285 -21.53 15.44 -1.65
N GLU A 286 -21.95 15.64 -0.41
CA GLU A 286 -21.27 16.49 0.57
C GLU A 286 -20.82 15.69 1.81
N ILE A 287 -19.83 16.22 2.52
CA ILE A 287 -19.36 15.64 3.78
C ILE A 287 -20.36 15.97 4.87
N GLY A 288 -20.93 14.93 5.51
CA GLY A 288 -21.87 15.08 6.60
C GLY A 288 -21.33 15.91 7.78
N ASN A 289 -22.25 16.48 8.55
CA ASN A 289 -21.87 17.38 9.63
C ASN A 289 -21.36 16.67 10.89
N VAL A 290 -21.87 15.47 11.14
CA VAL A 290 -21.56 14.66 12.31
C VAL A 290 -20.51 13.61 11.94
N GLN A 291 -19.47 13.52 12.74
CA GLN A 291 -18.48 12.46 12.63
C GLN A 291 -19.07 11.15 13.15
N ILE A 292 -18.91 10.07 12.39
CA ILE A 292 -19.47 8.73 12.69
C ILE A 292 -18.40 7.70 13.11
N GLY A 293 -17.12 8.08 13.06
CA GLY A 293 -16.04 7.22 13.53
C GLY A 293 -14.71 7.95 13.67
N ARG A 294 -13.84 7.46 14.56
CA ARG A 294 -12.46 7.94 14.73
C ARG A 294 -11.55 6.75 14.95
N ILE A 295 -10.39 6.78 14.32
CA ILE A 295 -9.34 5.79 14.54
C ILE A 295 -8.04 6.52 14.82
N GLN A 296 -7.42 6.23 15.96
CA GLN A 296 -6.15 6.82 16.35
C GLN A 296 -5.01 6.15 15.56
N LEU A 297 -4.18 6.98 14.92
CA LEU A 297 -2.96 6.53 14.26
C LEU A 297 -1.80 6.54 15.26
N LYS A 298 -0.96 5.51 15.21
CA LYS A 298 0.31 5.44 15.94
C LYS A 298 1.31 6.42 15.32
N ALA A 299 2.34 6.76 16.09
CA ALA A 299 3.40 7.62 15.60
C ALA A 299 4.00 7.06 14.30
N THR A 300 4.25 7.93 13.33
CA THR A 300 4.83 7.60 12.01
C THR A 300 3.99 6.71 11.10
N GLU A 301 2.73 6.42 11.45
CA GLU A 301 1.88 5.60 10.59
C GLU A 301 1.61 6.23 9.22
N LYS A 302 1.72 5.39 8.19
CA LYS A 302 1.44 5.73 6.80
C LYS A 302 0.60 4.64 6.17
N ILE A 303 -0.34 5.06 5.33
CA ILE A 303 -1.20 4.15 4.57
C ILE A 303 -0.42 3.61 3.38
N ILE A 304 -0.44 2.29 3.25
CA ILE A 304 0.20 1.52 2.16
C ILE A 304 -0.79 0.64 1.40
N MET A 305 -2.04 0.53 1.84
CA MET A 305 -3.10 -0.22 1.16
C MET A 305 -4.45 0.41 1.47
N ALA A 306 -5.35 0.45 0.49
CA ALA A 306 -6.73 0.88 0.63
C ALA A 306 -7.59 0.09 -0.36
N GLU A 307 -8.28 -0.94 0.13
CA GLU A 307 -9.07 -1.86 -0.69
C GLU A 307 -10.52 -1.83 -0.27
N TRP A 308 -11.42 -1.51 -1.21
CA TRP A 308 -12.85 -1.40 -0.94
C TRP A 308 -13.61 -2.67 -1.33
N SER A 309 -14.66 -2.97 -0.59
CA SER A 309 -15.68 -3.95 -0.94
C SER A 309 -17.07 -3.35 -0.81
N VAL A 310 -17.99 -3.81 -1.66
CA VAL A 310 -19.35 -3.27 -1.77
C VAL A 310 -20.37 -4.40 -1.95
N GLY A 311 -21.64 -4.10 -1.71
CA GLY A 311 -22.74 -5.07 -1.89
C GLY A 311 -22.68 -6.19 -0.85
N ARG A 312 -22.50 -7.45 -1.28
CA ARG A 312 -22.47 -8.62 -0.36
C ARG A 312 -21.10 -8.90 0.27
N TYR A 313 -20.04 -8.30 -0.27
CA TYR A 313 -18.67 -8.58 0.16
C TYR A 313 -18.29 -8.00 1.52
N PRO A 314 -18.82 -6.85 1.99
CA PRO A 314 -18.45 -6.30 3.29
C PRO A 314 -18.63 -7.26 4.47
N ILE A 315 -19.77 -7.98 4.50
CA ILE A 315 -20.05 -8.98 5.53
C ILE A 315 -19.08 -10.16 5.43
N MET A 316 -18.84 -10.68 4.22
CA MET A 316 -17.88 -11.76 3.98
C MET A 316 -16.45 -11.37 4.39
N TRP A 317 -16.05 -10.14 4.10
CA TRP A 317 -14.73 -9.62 4.45
C TRP A 317 -14.58 -9.54 5.96
N GLU A 318 -15.62 -9.09 6.68
CA GLU A 318 -15.61 -9.00 8.14
C GLU A 318 -15.49 -10.38 8.76
N GLU A 319 -16.29 -11.35 8.30
CA GLU A 319 -16.21 -12.73 8.76
C GLU A 319 -14.81 -13.33 8.56
N GLU A 320 -14.22 -13.18 7.38
CA GLU A 320 -12.88 -13.70 7.10
C GLU A 320 -11.79 -12.92 7.86
N PHE A 321 -11.93 -11.61 8.04
CA PHE A 321 -11.00 -10.80 8.83
C PHE A 321 -10.98 -11.26 10.30
N MET A 322 -12.17 -11.39 10.91
CA MET A 322 -12.32 -11.86 12.29
C MET A 322 -11.82 -13.29 12.48
N LYS A 323 -12.09 -14.18 11.52
CA LYS A 323 -11.62 -15.57 11.55
C LYS A 323 -10.10 -15.70 11.53
N ASN A 324 -9.41 -14.73 10.93
CA ASN A 324 -7.95 -14.73 10.78
C ASN A 324 -7.26 -13.84 11.83
N GLY A 325 -7.91 -13.56 12.96
CA GLY A 325 -7.30 -12.87 14.10
C GLY A 325 -7.62 -11.38 14.18
N GLY A 326 -8.55 -10.88 13.36
CA GLY A 326 -9.10 -9.54 13.52
C GLY A 326 -9.74 -9.37 14.89
N ALA A 327 -9.48 -8.23 15.52
CA ALA A 327 -10.06 -7.87 16.81
C ALA A 327 -10.61 -6.44 16.75
N PRO A 328 -11.69 -6.12 17.49
CA PRO A 328 -12.17 -4.74 17.59
C PRO A 328 -11.07 -3.82 18.11
N ILE A 329 -10.93 -2.62 17.52
CA ILE A 329 -10.01 -1.61 18.05
C ILE A 329 -10.48 -1.23 19.44
N LYS A 330 -9.58 -1.28 20.44
CA LYS A 330 -9.88 -0.80 21.79
C LYS A 330 -9.87 0.72 21.78
N GLU A 331 -10.97 1.33 22.23
CA GLU A 331 -11.11 2.78 22.40
C GLU A 331 -10.07 3.38 23.35
#